data_AF-A0A0M9IAJ2-F1
#
_entry.id   AF-A0A0M9IAJ2-F1
#
_cell.length_a   1.000
_cell.length_b   1.000
_cell.length_c   1.000
_cell.angle_alpha   90.00
_cell.angle_beta   90.00
_cell.angle_gamma   90.00
#
_symmetry.space_group_name_H-M   'P 1'
#
loop_
_entity.id
_entity.type
_entity.pdbx_description
1 polymer ?
#
loop_
_entity_poly.entity_id
_entity_poly.type
_entity_poly.pdbx_seq_one_letter_code
_entity_poly.pdbx_strand_id
1 'polypeptide(L)'
;MPFKAPLTTEQLRAIRERQPWNPDVIALLWEIKRLRATLLRLHQVSGDLKRPASLMGEIYDDLLAGLAVEPCVIERDQDVAELLDSSQPLRKGMAPR
;
A
#
# COMPACT_ATOMS: atom_id res chain seq x y z
N MET A 1 7.96 -10.18 -21.43
CA MET A 1 6.53 -9.87 -21.15
C MET A 1 6.50 -8.64 -20.27
N PRO A 2 5.70 -7.61 -20.58
CA PRO A 2 5.54 -6.46 -19.69
C PRO A 2 4.89 -6.91 -18.37
N PHE A 3 5.22 -6.22 -17.27
CA PHE A 3 4.57 -6.45 -15.99
C PHE A 3 3.10 -6.05 -16.08
N LYS A 4 2.20 -6.89 -15.55
CA LYS A 4 0.80 -6.52 -15.35
C LYS A 4 0.71 -5.54 -14.19
N ALA A 5 -0.38 -4.76 -14.15
CA ALA A 5 -0.68 -3.93 -12.99
C ALA A 5 -0.73 -4.78 -11.70
N PRO A 6 -0.20 -4.28 -10.58
CA PRO A 6 -0.27 -4.98 -9.30
C PRO A 6 -1.73 -5.19 -8.85
N LEU A 7 -1.97 -6.27 -8.10
CA LEU A 7 -3.30 -6.62 -7.62
C LEU A 7 -3.66 -5.86 -6.34
N THR A 8 -4.92 -5.43 -6.23
CA THR A 8 -5.49 -4.85 -5.00
C THR A 8 -5.66 -5.91 -3.91
N THR A 9 -5.81 -5.49 -2.66
CA THR A 9 -6.11 -6.40 -1.55
C THR A 9 -7.38 -7.21 -1.79
N GLU A 10 -8.41 -6.59 -2.36
CA GLU A 10 -9.66 -7.25 -2.71
C GLU A 10 -9.47 -8.33 -3.77
N GLN A 11 -8.69 -8.04 -4.82
CA GLN A 11 -8.37 -9.03 -5.86
C GLN A 11 -7.56 -10.22 -5.31
N LEU A 12 -6.60 -9.97 -4.41
CA LEU A 12 -5.83 -11.01 -3.74
C LEU A 12 -6.72 -11.87 -2.83
N ARG A 13 -7.69 -11.25 -2.14
CA ARG A 13 -8.70 -11.96 -1.34
C ARG A 13 -9.59 -12.83 -2.22
N ALA A 14 -10.07 -12.32 -3.36
CA ALA A 14 -10.86 -13.08 -4.30
C ALA A 14 -10.08 -14.30 -4.86
N ILE A 15 -8.75 -14.19 -5.07
CA ILE A 15 -7.90 -15.33 -5.42
C ILE A 15 -7.92 -16.39 -4.32
N ARG A 16 -7.76 -15.98 -3.06
CA ARG A 16 -7.79 -16.87 -1.90
C ARG A 16 -9.12 -17.61 -1.78
N GLU A 17 -10.24 -16.92 -1.99
CA GLU A 17 -11.59 -17.46 -1.85
C GLU A 17 -11.96 -18.45 -2.97
N ARG A 18 -11.44 -18.26 -4.19
CA ARG A 18 -11.62 -19.22 -5.28
C ARG A 18 -10.92 -20.55 -5.03
N GLN A 19 -9.79 -20.53 -4.32
CA GLN A 19 -8.97 -21.73 -4.06
C GLN A 19 -8.43 -21.76 -2.63
N PRO A 20 -9.30 -21.92 -1.61
CA PRO A 20 -8.90 -21.80 -0.21
C PRO A 20 -8.07 -22.99 0.29
N TRP A 21 -8.00 -24.07 -0.47
CA TRP A 21 -7.25 -25.29 -0.14
C TRP A 21 -5.96 -25.47 -0.96
N ASN A 22 -5.71 -24.64 -1.98
CA ASN A 22 -4.54 -24.80 -2.84
C ASN A 22 -3.26 -24.28 -2.12
N PRO A 23 -2.29 -25.15 -1.79
CA PRO A 23 -1.08 -24.75 -1.06
C PRO A 23 -0.19 -23.78 -1.85
N ASP A 24 -0.14 -23.89 -3.18
CA ASP A 24 0.67 -23.01 -4.02
C ASP A 24 0.08 -21.59 -4.05
N VAL A 25 -1.24 -21.48 -4.11
CA VAL A 25 -1.94 -20.18 -4.01
C VAL A 25 -1.65 -19.54 -2.67
N ILE A 26 -1.66 -20.30 -1.58
CA ILE A 26 -1.31 -19.79 -0.25
C ILE A 26 0.12 -19.28 -0.22
N ALA A 27 1.08 -20.08 -0.70
CA ALA A 27 2.49 -19.72 -0.70
C ALA A 27 2.76 -18.44 -1.53
N LEU A 28 2.16 -18.33 -2.72
CA LEU A 28 2.30 -17.15 -3.57
C LEU A 28 1.67 -15.90 -2.94
N LEU A 29 0.47 -16.02 -2.33
CA LEU A 29 -0.16 -14.91 -1.63
C LEU A 29 0.67 -14.44 -0.42
N TRP A 30 1.38 -15.35 0.25
CA TRP A 30 2.32 -15.01 1.31
C TRP A 30 3.53 -14.23 0.80
N GLU A 31 4.13 -14.64 -0.32
CA GLU A 31 5.23 -13.90 -0.92
C GLU A 31 4.78 -12.51 -1.40
N ILE A 32 3.59 -12.41 -1.99
CA ILE A 32 3.00 -11.11 -2.37
C ILE A 32 2.80 -10.23 -1.14
N LYS A 33 2.27 -10.78 -0.04
CA LYS A 33 2.13 -10.05 1.23
C LYS A 33 3.48 -9.58 1.77
N ARG A 34 4.51 -10.43 1.71
CA ARG A 34 5.88 -10.09 2.13
C ARG A 34 6.48 -8.96 1.29
N LEU A 35 6.30 -8.99 -0.03
CA LEU A 35 6.74 -7.92 -0.94
C LEU A 35 6.00 -6.61 -0.65
N ARG A 36 4.67 -6.64 -0.51
CA ARG A 36 3.86 -5.48 -0.14
C ARG A 36 4.31 -4.87 1.19
N ALA A 37 4.64 -5.70 2.19
CA ALA A 37 5.17 -5.22 3.46
C ALA A 37 6.54 -4.52 3.33
N THR A 38 7.40 -4.97 2.41
CA THR A 38 8.68 -4.29 2.14
C THR A 38 8.46 -2.94 1.48
N LEU A 39 7.55 -2.84 0.49
CA LEU A 39 7.20 -1.57 -0.15
C LEU A 39 6.61 -0.58 0.86
N LEU A 40 5.71 -1.04 1.73
CA LEU A 40 5.14 -0.21 2.79
C LEU A 40 6.19 0.33 3.77
N ARG A 41 7.20 -0.46 4.12
CA ARG A 41 8.31 0.04 4.96
C ARG A 41 9.13 1.09 4.24
N LEU A 42 9.40 0.90 2.95
CA LEU A 42 10.07 1.92 2.14
C LEU A 42 9.24 3.21 2.10
N HIS A 43 7.92 3.09 1.89
CA HIS A 43 7.01 4.23 1.87
C HIS A 43 7.04 4.99 3.20
N GLN A 44 6.96 4.28 4.33
CA GLN A 44 7.02 4.86 5.67
C GLN A 44 8.29 5.69 5.91
N VAL A 45 9.45 5.19 5.51
CA VAL A 45 10.72 5.91 5.73
C VAL A 45 11.02 6.94 4.64
N SER A 46 10.34 6.87 3.49
CA SER A 46 10.67 7.69 2.32
C SER A 46 10.56 9.19 2.56
N GLY A 47 9.62 9.63 3.41
CA GLY A 47 9.43 11.04 3.76
C GLY A 47 10.62 11.66 4.51
N ASP A 48 11.43 10.83 5.18
CA ASP A 48 12.61 11.27 5.94
C ASP A 48 13.91 11.14 5.14
N LEU A 49 13.87 10.46 3.98
CA LEU A 49 15.05 10.28 3.13
C LEU A 49 15.32 11.55 2.32
N LYS A 50 16.58 12.00 2.32
CA LYS A 50 17.01 13.09 1.45
C LYS A 50 17.21 12.59 0.02
N ARG A 51 16.67 13.33 -0.95
CA ARG A 51 16.95 13.10 -2.37
C ARG A 51 18.45 13.21 -2.67
N PRO A 52 19.08 12.21 -3.32
CA PRO A 52 20.48 12.29 -3.75
C PRO A 52 20.72 13.41 -4.79
N ALA A 53 21.88 14.07 -4.75
CA ALA A 53 22.23 15.16 -5.66
C ALA A 53 22.86 14.72 -6.99
N SER A 54 23.18 13.43 -7.15
CA SER A 54 23.84 12.87 -8.34
C SER A 54 22.82 12.30 -9.33
N LEU A 55 23.31 11.57 -10.35
CA LEU A 55 22.49 10.75 -11.26
C LEU A 55 21.51 9.80 -10.53
N MET A 56 21.78 9.47 -9.26
CA MET A 56 20.87 8.69 -8.42
C MET A 56 19.60 9.46 -8.03
N GLY A 57 19.56 10.78 -8.22
CA GLY A 57 18.39 11.60 -7.94
C GLY A 57 17.21 11.25 -8.84
N GLU A 58 17.44 11.03 -10.14
CA GLU A 58 16.38 10.63 -11.07
C GLU A 58 15.83 9.23 -10.73
N ILE A 59 16.73 8.28 -10.42
CA ILE A 59 16.34 6.93 -9.98
C ILE A 59 15.53 6.99 -8.68
N TYR A 60 15.90 7.88 -7.76
CA TYR A 60 15.17 8.09 -6.52
C TYR A 60 13.77 8.67 -6.79
N ASP A 61 13.65 9.66 -7.68
CA ASP A 61 12.37 10.26 -8.04
C ASP A 61 11.45 9.22 -8.71
N ASP A 62 11.98 8.42 -9.64
CA ASP A 62 11.24 7.33 -10.29
C ASP A 62 10.81 6.26 -9.29
N LEU A 63 11.68 5.92 -8.33
CA LEU A 63 11.36 4.98 -7.25
C LEU A 63 10.19 5.49 -6.41
N LEU A 64 10.21 6.75 -6.00
CA LEU A 64 9.13 7.33 -5.20
C LEU A 64 7.83 7.49 -6.00
N ALA A 65 7.92 7.88 -7.27
CA ALA A 65 6.77 7.98 -8.16
C ALA A 65 6.11 6.62 -8.38
N GLY A 66 6.91 5.57 -8.60
CA GLY A 66 6.44 4.19 -8.70
C GLY A 66 5.81 3.70 -7.40
N LEU A 67 6.43 4.00 -6.26
CA LEU A 67 5.92 3.62 -4.95
C LEU A 67 4.56 4.27 -4.63
N ALA A 68 4.36 5.53 -5.00
CA ALA A 68 3.13 6.27 -4.73
C ALA A 68 1.90 5.71 -5.47
N VAL A 69 2.11 4.99 -6.57
CA VAL A 69 1.02 4.38 -7.36
C VAL A 69 0.80 2.89 -7.05
N GLU A 70 1.58 2.32 -6.13
CA GLU A 70 1.39 0.93 -5.69
C GLU A 70 0.05 0.79 -4.94
N PRO A 71 -0.81 -0.20 -5.30
CA PRO A 71 -2.09 -0.39 -4.62
C PRO A 71 -1.97 -0.55 -3.11
N CYS A 72 -0.89 -1.15 -2.63
CA CYS A 72 -0.68 -1.33 -1.19
C CYS A 72 -0.44 -0.01 -0.44
N VAL A 73 0.17 0.98 -1.09
CA VAL A 73 0.40 2.31 -0.53
C VAL A 73 -0.90 3.09 -0.52
N ILE A 74 -1.60 3.13 -1.66
CA ILE A 74 -2.89 3.82 -1.78
C ILE A 74 -3.90 3.30 -0.75
N GLU A 75 -4.08 1.98 -0.66
CA GLU A 75 -4.99 1.35 0.32
C GLU A 75 -4.57 1.69 1.76
N ARG A 76 -3.26 1.70 2.05
CA ARG A 76 -2.75 2.03 3.39
C ARG A 76 -3.01 3.48 3.77
N ASP A 77 -2.88 4.42 2.84
CA ASP A 77 -3.13 5.84 3.07
C ASP A 77 -4.62 6.12 3.24
N GLN A 78 -5.48 5.41 2.49
CA GLN A 78 -6.93 5.41 2.69
C GLN A 78 -7.30 4.90 4.09
N ASP A 79 -6.75 3.76 4.51
CA ASP A 79 -6.97 3.22 5.86
C ASP A 79 -6.56 4.22 6.96
N VAL A 80 -5.44 4.96 6.78
CA VAL A 80 -5.03 6.02 7.73
C VAL A 80 -6.02 7.16 7.76
N ALA A 81 -6.39 7.66 6.58
CA ALA A 81 -7.30 8.79 6.46
C ALA A 81 -8.64 8.46 7.14
N GLU A 82 -9.20 7.28 6.88
CA GLU A 82 -10.44 6.80 7.51
C GLU A 82 -10.31 6.71 9.03
N LEU A 83 -9.20 6.15 9.54
CA LEU A 83 -8.95 6.07 10.98
C LEU A 83 -8.84 7.45 11.63
N LEU A 84 -8.15 8.40 10.99
CA LEU A 84 -8.00 9.76 11.51
C LEU A 84 -9.31 10.56 11.43
N ASP A 85 -10.10 10.40 10.37
CA ASP A 85 -11.40 11.06 10.22
C ASP A 85 -12.44 10.52 11.21
N SER A 86 -12.42 9.21 11.48
CA SER A 86 -13.29 8.59 12.49
C SER A 86 -12.97 9.06 13.93
N SER A 87 -11.81 9.69 14.15
CA SER A 87 -11.35 10.15 15.45
C SER A 87 -11.71 11.60 15.80
N GLN A 88 -12.36 12.35 14.90
CA GLN A 88 -12.76 13.73 15.20
C GLN A 88 -13.90 13.73 16.25
N PRO A 89 -13.70 14.30 17.46
CA PRO A 89 -14.80 14.43 18.41
C PRO A 89 -15.87 15.36 17.82
N LEU A 90 -17.14 15.02 18.04
CA LEU A 90 -18.27 15.90 17.75
C LEU A 90 -17.96 17.29 18.30
N ARG A 91 -17.85 18.29 17.42
CA ARG A 91 -17.67 19.67 17.85
C ARG A 91 -18.80 19.99 18.84
N LYS A 92 -18.44 20.55 20.00
CA LYS A 92 -19.35 20.92 21.08
C LYS A 92 -20.52 21.73 20.49
N GLY A 93 -21.69 21.09 20.35
CA GLY A 93 -22.90 21.70 19.78
C GLY A 93 -23.54 21.01 18.56
N MET A 94 -22.97 19.94 18.00
CA MET A 94 -23.64 19.17 16.93
C MET A 94 -24.46 18.01 17.51
N ALA A 95 -25.77 18.01 17.25
CA ALA A 95 -26.66 16.91 17.60
C ALA A 95 -26.33 15.66 16.74
N PRO A 96 -26.49 14.43 17.29
CA PRO A 96 -26.27 13.21 16.53
C PRO A 96 -27.24 13.14 15.35
N ARG A 97 -26.72 12.74 14.18
CA ARG A 97 -27.52 12.41 12.99
C ARG A 97 -28.16 11.05 13.15
#